data_AF-A0A4P6YVY2-F1
#
_entry.id   AF-A0A4P6YVY2-F1
#
_cell.length_a   1.000
_cell.length_b   1.000
_cell.length_c   1.000
_cell.angle_alpha   90.00
_cell.angle_beta   90.00
_cell.angle_gamma   90.00
#
_symmetry.space_group_name_H-M   'P 1'
#
loop_
_entity.id
_entity.type
_entity.pdbx_description
1 polymer ?
#
loop_
_entity_poly.entity_id
_entity_poly.type
_entity_poly.pdbx_seq_one_letter_code
_entity_poly.pdbx_strand_id
1 'polypeptide(L)'
;MAAKTYFKATTVKAEQFHMGQIKRFIEQYDVYVDEDNNCTFTDSYHGDTPIHEGDWILINVTDKWIVGDDYFKRNYREKRMPK
;
A
#
# COMPACT_ATOMS: atom_id res chain seq x y z
N MET A 1 15.87 2.51 27.21
CA MET A 1 16.43 1.70 26.10
C MET A 1 15.46 1.80 24.94
N ALA A 2 15.88 2.26 23.77
CA ALA A 2 15.00 2.33 22.59
C ALA A 2 14.93 0.93 21.95
N ALA A 3 13.71 0.42 21.71
CA ALA A 3 13.52 -0.84 21.02
C ALA A 3 13.99 -0.72 19.56
N LYS A 4 14.75 -1.70 19.09
CA LYS A 4 15.17 -1.79 17.69
C LYS A 4 14.30 -2.82 16.98
N THR A 5 13.52 -2.36 16.00
CA THR A 5 12.71 -3.23 15.15
C THR A 5 13.49 -3.52 13.87
N TYR A 6 13.63 -4.81 13.53
CA TYR A 6 14.32 -5.27 12.33
C TYR A 6 13.29 -5.83 11.34
N PHE A 7 13.28 -5.33 10.11
CA PHE A 7 12.43 -5.85 9.03
C PHE A 7 13.29 -6.65 8.05
N LYS A 8 12.86 -7.86 7.69
CA LYS A 8 13.48 -8.62 6.60
C LYS A 8 13.13 -7.93 5.29
N ALA A 9 14.12 -7.69 4.42
CA ALA A 9 13.89 -7.21 3.07
C ALA A 9 13.21 -8.32 2.24
N THR A 10 11.91 -8.49 2.43
CA THR A 10 11.07 -9.29 1.54
C THR A 10 10.88 -8.52 0.24
N THR A 11 10.75 -9.21 -0.90
CA THR A 11 10.29 -8.59 -2.14
C THR A 11 8.89 -8.06 -1.89
N VAL A 12 8.75 -6.76 -1.72
CA VAL A 12 7.47 -6.09 -1.57
C VAL A 12 6.96 -5.76 -2.96
N LYS A 13 5.75 -6.21 -3.31
CA LYS A 13 5.05 -5.70 -4.49
C LYS A 13 4.48 -4.35 -4.10
N ALA A 14 4.73 -3.33 -4.91
CA ALA A 14 4.19 -1.99 -4.69
C ALA A 14 3.41 -1.55 -5.93
N GLU A 15 2.23 -0.99 -5.72
CA GLU A 15 1.40 -0.45 -6.78
C GLU A 15 0.78 0.87 -6.32
N GLN A 16 0.85 1.91 -7.16
CA GLN A 16 0.23 3.19 -6.87
C GLN A 16 -1.28 3.09 -7.10
N PHE A 17 -2.05 3.61 -6.15
CA PHE A 17 -3.50 3.59 -6.18
C PHE A 17 -4.04 4.65 -7.14
N HIS A 18 -4.95 4.19 -8.00
CA HIS A 18 -5.63 5.00 -9.00
C HIS A 18 -7.13 4.72 -8.99
N MET A 19 -7.92 5.75 -8.67
CA MET A 19 -9.38 5.71 -8.61
C MET A 19 -10.00 5.32 -9.96
N GLY A 20 -9.36 5.70 -11.07
CA GLY A 20 -9.77 5.26 -12.42
C GLY A 20 -9.71 3.74 -12.63
N GLN A 21 -9.03 3.00 -11.74
CA GLN A 21 -8.91 1.54 -11.75
C GLN A 21 -9.52 0.89 -10.50
N ILE A 22 -10.45 1.59 -9.81
CA ILE A 22 -11.01 1.17 -8.51
C ILE A 22 -11.52 -0.28 -8.50
N LYS A 23 -12.19 -0.74 -9.57
CA LYS A 23 -12.69 -2.12 -9.66
C LYS A 23 -11.57 -3.16 -9.50
N ARG A 24 -10.41 -2.93 -10.11
CA ARG A 24 -9.24 -3.82 -9.98
C ARG A 24 -8.72 -3.81 -8.54
N PHE A 25 -8.70 -2.64 -7.91
CA PHE A 25 -8.22 -2.48 -6.54
C PHE A 25 -9.16 -3.15 -5.53
N ILE A 26 -10.48 -3.09 -5.75
CA ILE A 26 -11.45 -3.85 -4.95
C ILE A 26 -11.16 -5.36 -5.06
N GLU A 27 -10.96 -5.88 -6.27
CA GLU A 27 -10.79 -7.32 -6.51
C GLU A 27 -9.42 -7.89 -6.07
N GLN A 28 -8.35 -7.11 -6.21
CA GLN A 28 -6.97 -7.61 -6.02
C GLN A 28 -6.33 -7.15 -4.72
N TYR A 29 -6.83 -6.06 -4.14
CA TYR A 29 -6.21 -5.39 -3.01
C TYR A 29 -7.18 -5.19 -1.84
N ASP A 30 -8.38 -5.79 -1.85
CA ASP A 30 -9.40 -5.64 -0.82
C ASP A 30 -9.61 -4.17 -0.44
N VAL A 31 -9.81 -3.33 -1.47
CA VAL A 31 -10.14 -1.92 -1.30
C VAL A 31 -11.66 -1.79 -1.20
N TYR A 32 -12.11 -0.92 -0.30
CA TYR A 32 -13.51 -0.63 -0.07
C TYR A 32 -13.78 0.85 -0.25
N VAL A 33 -14.94 1.17 -0.82
CA VAL A 33 -15.42 2.54 -1.00
C VAL A 33 -16.62 2.73 -0.10
N ASP A 34 -16.55 3.70 0.79
CA ASP A 34 -17.68 4.20 1.56
C ASP A 34 -18.21 5.45 0.86
N GLU A 35 -19.31 5.28 0.13
CA GLU A 35 -19.95 6.36 -0.62
C GLU A 35 -20.62 7.39 0.30
N ASP A 36 -21.06 6.98 1.49
CA ASP A 36 -21.75 7.86 2.45
C ASP A 36 -20.76 8.85 3.09
N ASN A 37 -19.53 8.40 3.34
CA ASN A 37 -18.46 9.22 3.92
C ASN A 37 -17.45 9.73 2.88
N ASN A 38 -17.65 9.42 1.60
CA ASN A 38 -16.77 9.77 0.49
C ASN A 38 -15.30 9.42 0.78
N CYS A 39 -15.08 8.22 1.32
CA CYS A 39 -13.76 7.74 1.67
C CYS A 39 -13.49 6.36 1.05
N THR A 40 -12.22 6.05 0.87
CA THR A 40 -11.77 4.76 0.38
C THR A 40 -10.76 4.23 1.37
N PHE A 41 -10.87 2.94 1.70
CA PHE A 41 -10.01 2.31 2.69
C PHE A 41 -9.65 0.89 2.29
N THR A 42 -8.70 0.31 2.99
CA THR A 42 -8.30 -1.07 2.79
C THR A 42 -7.79 -1.68 4.07
N ASP A 43 -7.96 -2.99 4.23
CA ASP A 43 -7.48 -3.71 5.41
C ASP A 43 -5.95 -3.73 5.44
N SER A 44 -5.33 -3.14 6.46
CA SER A 44 -3.88 -3.23 6.64
C SER A 44 -3.54 -3.91 7.95
N TYR A 45 -2.24 -4.13 8.21
CA TYR A 45 -1.75 -4.59 9.50
C TYR A 45 -2.26 -3.73 10.68
N HIS A 46 -2.55 -2.45 10.43
CA HIS A 46 -3.05 -1.50 11.43
C HIS A 46 -4.58 -1.41 11.50
N GLY A 47 -5.30 -2.28 10.77
CA GLY A 47 -6.75 -2.21 10.57
C GLY A 47 -7.14 -1.39 9.34
N ASP A 48 -8.40 -0.98 9.26
CA ASP A 48 -8.96 -0.19 8.16
C ASP A 48 -8.16 1.09 7.97
N THR A 49 -7.45 1.16 6.84
CA THR A 49 -6.54 2.26 6.54
C THR A 49 -7.07 3.06 5.37
N PRO A 50 -7.28 4.38 5.51
CA PRO A 50 -7.71 5.21 4.41
C PRO A 50 -6.65 5.26 3.32
N ILE A 51 -7.10 5.26 2.07
CA ILE A 51 -6.25 5.33 0.88
C ILE A 51 -6.74 6.44 -0.04
N HIS A 52 -5.81 7.23 -0.55
CA HIS A 52 -6.08 8.36 -1.43
C HIS A 52 -5.41 8.15 -2.79
N GLU A 53 -5.91 8.84 -3.81
CA GLU A 53 -5.28 8.87 -5.14
C GLU A 53 -3.78 9.19 -5.02
N GLY A 54 -2.94 8.34 -5.62
CA GLY A 54 -1.49 8.51 -5.60
C GLY A 54 -0.78 7.87 -4.40
N ASP A 55 -1.51 7.38 -3.39
CA ASP A 55 -0.91 6.56 -2.33
C ASP A 55 -0.41 5.23 -2.90
N TRP A 56 0.57 4.62 -2.24
CA TRP A 56 1.14 3.34 -2.64
C TRP A 56 0.64 2.24 -1.73
N ILE A 57 0.15 1.15 -2.34
CA ILE A 57 -0.17 -0.10 -1.67
C ILE A 57 1.04 -1.01 -1.74
N LEU A 58 1.59 -1.37 -0.58
CA LEU A 58 2.72 -2.26 -0.46
C LEU A 58 2.24 -3.59 0.11
N ILE A 59 2.51 -4.67 -0.61
CA ILE A 59 2.15 -6.04 -0.23
C ILE A 59 3.42 -6.86 -0.03
N ASN A 60 3.51 -7.52 1.13
CA ASN A 60 4.43 -8.63 1.34
C ASN A 60 3.65 -9.96 1.45
N VAL A 61 4.31 -11.04 1.86
CA VAL A 61 3.68 -12.38 1.93
C VAL A 61 2.51 -12.47 2.91
N THR A 62 2.49 -11.62 3.95
CA THR A 62 1.54 -11.73 5.07
C THR A 62 0.73 -10.46 5.32
N ASP A 63 1.17 -9.31 4.81
CA ASP A 63 0.66 -8.00 5.17
C ASP A 63 0.62 -7.04 3.99
N LYS A 64 -0.25 -6.04 4.16
CA LYS A 64 -0.40 -4.89 3.29
C LYS A 64 -0.28 -3.62 4.12
N TRP A 65 0.34 -2.59 3.56
CA TRP A 65 0.39 -1.26 4.17
C TRP A 65 0.33 -0.16 3.12
N ILE A 66 -0.19 1.00 3.54
CA ILE A 66 -0.36 2.18 2.69
C ILE A 66 0.70 3.22 3.07
N VAL A 67 1.34 3.81 2.07
CA VAL A 67 2.24 4.95 2.28
C VAL A 67 2.01 6.01 1.22
N GLY A 68 2.19 7.27 1.60
CA GLY A 68 2.13 8.38 0.64
C GLY A 68 3.29 8.35 -0.36
N ASP A 69 3.06 8.95 -1.53
CA ASP A 69 4.00 9.00 -2.66
C ASP A 69 5.39 9.54 -2.28
N ASP A 70 5.46 10.63 -1.51
CA ASP A 70 6.72 11.22 -1.06
C ASP A 70 7.53 10.25 -0.18
N TYR A 71 6.85 9.55 0.73
CA TYR A 71 7.48 8.52 1.56
C TYR A 71 7.97 7.37 0.70
N PHE A 72 7.15 6.91 -0.25
CA PHE A 72 7.51 5.82 -1.15
C PHE A 72 8.78 6.15 -1.95
N LYS A 73 8.79 7.28 -2.67
CA LYS A 73 9.92 7.73 -3.50
C LYS A 73 11.20 7.95 -2.72
N ARG A 74 11.11 8.34 -1.45
CA ARG A 74 12.28 8.58 -0.59
C ARG A 74 12.91 7.28 -0.07
N ASN A 75 12.10 6.24 0.17
CA ASN A 75 12.52 5.03 0.87
C ASN A 75 12.64 3.79 -0.02
N TYR A 76 11.98 3.77 -1.17
CA TYR A 76 11.98 2.64 -2.09
C TYR A 76 12.68 3.03 -3.40
N ARG A 77 13.51 2.12 -3.92
CA ARG A 77 14.15 2.26 -5.22
C ARG A 77 13.70 1.13 -6.12
N GLU A 78 13.33 1.47 -7.35
CA GLU A 78 13.06 0.46 -8.38
C GLU A 78 14.31 -0.41 -8.55
N LYS A 79 14.22 -1.69 -8.20
CA LYS A 79 15.25 -2.66 -8.52
C LYS A 79 14.80 -3.41 -9.77
N ARG A 80 15.22 -2.94 -10.94
CA ARG A 80 15.04 -3.68 -12.19
C ARG A 80 15.79 -5.00 -12.06
N MET A 81 15.06 -6.12 -12.09
CA MET A 81 15.72 -7.41 -12.24
C MET A 81 16.31 -7.50 -13.65
N PRO A 82 17.58 -7.89 -13.81
CA PRO A 82 18.13 -8.17 -15.13
C PRO A 82 17.28 -9.26 -15.80
N LYS A 83 16.96 -9.05 -17.07
CA LYS A 83 16.24 -10.02 -17.91
C LYS A 83 17.04 -11.30 -18.10
#